data_AF-A0AAW0KLU1-F1
#
_entry.id   AF-A0AAW0KLU1-F1
#
_cell.length_a   1.000
_cell.length_b   1.000
_cell.length_c   1.000
_cell.angle_alpha   90.00
_cell.angle_beta   90.00
_cell.angle_gamma   90.00
#
_symmetry.space_group_name_H-M   'P 1'
#
loop_
_entity.id
_entity.type
_entity.pdbx_description
1 polymer ?
#
loop_
_entity_poly.entity_id
_entity_poly.type
_entity_poly.pdbx_seq_one_letter_code
_entity_poly.pdbx_strand_id
1 'polypeptide(L)'
;MEHMDKFIAFFLKGLKRHYIPQLAIALLDYNAHSTGFKFNIKGVAIGNPLLRLDRDVPATYEFFWSHGMISDEVGLTIMSKCDFDDYVFASPHNQADTCNNAINEANNIVGTYIHNYDVILDICYPSIAEHELRLRKVVFVLSCFLCCPNDGLPDLRFR
;
A
#
# COMPACT_ATOMS: atom_id res chain seq x y z
N MET A 1 29.91 -0.98 -6.48
CA MET A 1 28.75 -0.32 -5.82
C MET A 1 29.02 -0.35 -4.32
N GLU A 2 30.07 0.35 -3.91
CA GLU A 2 30.57 0.43 -2.54
C GLU A 2 30.59 1.91 -2.14
N HIS A 3 29.42 2.46 -1.79
CA HIS A 3 29.35 3.77 -1.11
C HIS A 3 27.95 4.07 -0.52
N MET A 4 27.24 3.06 0.01
CA MET A 4 26.06 3.32 0.84
C MET A 4 26.51 3.52 2.29
N ASP A 5 27.14 4.67 2.56
CA ASP A 5 27.52 5.06 3.92
C ASP A 5 26.28 5.32 4.77
N LYS A 6 25.78 4.25 5.40
CA LYS A 6 24.90 4.23 6.58
C LYS A 6 23.64 5.09 6.47
N PHE A 7 22.71 4.68 5.60
CA PHE A 7 21.29 4.99 5.75
C PHE A 7 20.63 3.91 6.58
N ILE A 8 19.78 4.29 7.54
CA ILE A 8 18.86 3.32 8.14
C ILE A 8 17.62 3.30 7.27
N ALA A 9 17.58 2.35 6.34
CA ALA A 9 16.41 2.08 5.52
C ALA A 9 15.51 1.11 6.28
N PHE A 10 14.25 1.50 6.48
CA PHE A 10 13.28 0.63 7.11
C PHE A 10 12.10 0.40 6.16
N PHE A 11 11.88 -0.86 5.83
CA PHE A 11 10.73 -1.31 5.06
C PHE A 11 9.77 -2.01 6.02
N LEU A 12 8.84 -1.26 6.59
CA LEU A 12 7.82 -1.83 7.46
C LEU A 12 6.54 -2.09 6.66
N LYS A 13 6.07 -3.34 6.70
CA LYS A 13 4.79 -3.76 6.10
C LYS A 13 3.63 -3.57 7.09
N GLY A 14 2.44 -3.32 6.56
CA GLY A 14 1.19 -3.31 7.32
C GLY A 14 1.08 -2.15 8.32
N LEU A 15 0.35 -2.37 9.42
CA LEU A 15 0.04 -1.37 10.46
C LEU A 15 1.27 -0.83 11.22
N LYS A 16 2.47 -1.31 10.89
CA LYS A 16 3.73 -0.91 11.53
C LYS A 16 4.44 0.24 10.81
N ARG A 17 3.79 0.96 9.90
CA ARG A 17 4.46 2.00 9.09
C ARG A 17 4.84 3.28 9.85
N HIS A 18 4.20 3.56 11.00
CA HIS A 18 4.48 4.78 11.77
C HIS A 18 5.77 4.72 12.63
N TYR A 19 6.32 3.53 12.89
CA TYR A 19 7.44 3.37 13.83
C TYR A 19 8.74 4.05 13.36
N ILE A 20 8.92 4.25 12.06
CA ILE A 20 10.20 4.70 11.50
C ILE A 20 10.45 6.18 11.77
N PRO A 21 9.51 7.10 11.48
CA PRO A 21 9.63 8.49 11.92
C PRO A 21 9.82 8.62 13.44
N GLN A 22 9.09 7.83 14.22
CA GLN A 22 9.12 7.89 15.69
C GLN A 22 10.47 7.43 16.25
N LEU A 23 11.03 6.34 15.70
CA LEU A 23 12.35 5.86 16.05
C LEU A 23 13.44 6.85 15.64
N ALA A 24 13.32 7.47 14.46
CA ALA A 24 14.26 8.48 14.02
C ALA A 24 14.30 9.68 14.98
N ILE A 25 13.13 10.15 15.43
CA ILE A 25 13.02 11.22 16.44
C ILE A 25 13.69 10.79 17.75
N ALA A 26 13.40 9.58 18.25
CA ALA A 26 13.98 9.08 19.50
C ALA A 26 15.52 8.96 19.45
N LEU A 27 16.07 8.52 18.30
CA LEU A 27 17.52 8.42 18.13
C LEU A 27 18.20 9.79 18.02
N LEU A 28 17.54 10.77 17.40
CA LEU A 28 18.02 12.14 17.34
C LEU A 28 17.98 12.80 18.72
N ASP A 29 16.91 12.59 19.49
CA ASP A 29 16.77 13.07 20.86
C ASP A 29 17.84 12.46 21.78
N TYR A 30 18.10 11.16 21.66
CA TYR A 30 19.21 10.51 22.36
C TYR A 30 20.56 11.15 22.00
N ASN A 31 20.82 11.41 20.71
CA ASN A 31 22.07 12.04 20.27
C ASN A 31 22.27 13.46 20.80
N ALA A 32 21.18 14.20 21.05
CA ALA A 32 21.21 15.54 21.61
C ALA A 32 21.61 15.52 23.10
N HIS A 33 21.14 14.53 23.85
CA HIS A 33 21.36 14.43 25.30
C HIS A 33 22.55 13.53 25.69
N SER A 34 23.03 12.66 24.80
CA SER A 34 24.16 11.77 25.07
C SER A 34 25.49 12.53 25.06
N THR A 35 26.26 12.37 26.13
CA THR A 35 27.66 12.81 26.24
C THR A 35 28.66 11.74 25.80
N GLY A 36 28.18 10.51 25.56
CA GLY A 36 28.99 9.37 25.15
C GLY A 36 28.78 8.99 23.69
N PHE A 37 28.37 7.74 23.46
CA PHE A 37 28.10 7.24 22.11
C PHE A 37 26.98 8.02 21.42
N LYS A 38 27.15 8.26 20.11
CA LYS A 38 26.14 8.90 19.24
C LYS A 38 25.94 8.08 17.97
N PHE A 39 24.70 7.95 17.55
CA PHE A 39 24.34 7.34 16.28
C PHE A 39 24.67 8.28 15.11
N ASN A 40 25.39 7.79 14.10
CA ASN A 40 25.64 8.56 12.87
C ASN A 40 24.46 8.40 11.90
N ILE A 41 23.40 9.17 12.10
CA ILE A 41 22.17 9.12 11.29
C ILE A 41 22.32 10.11 10.14
N LYS A 42 22.43 9.61 8.90
CA LYS A 42 22.51 10.46 7.70
C LYS A 42 21.17 10.71 7.03
N GLY A 43 20.19 9.86 7.28
CA GLY A 43 18.85 10.00 6.72
C GLY A 43 18.00 8.76 6.93
N VAL A 44 16.72 8.91 6.62
CA VAL A 44 15.68 7.89 6.77
C VAL A 44 15.00 7.73 5.42
N ALA A 45 14.92 6.50 4.92
CA ALA A 45 14.16 6.16 3.73
C ALA A 45 12.95 5.33 4.15
N ILE A 46 11.77 5.72 3.65
CA ILE A 46 10.49 5.05 3.95
C ILE A 46 9.78 4.79 2.62
N GLY A 47 9.46 3.53 2.33
CA GLY A 47 8.72 3.12 1.14
C GLY A 47 7.25 2.86 1.45
N ASN A 48 6.35 3.42 0.65
CA ASN A 48 4.88 3.31 0.76
C ASN A 48 4.35 3.47 2.19
N PRO A 49 4.69 4.58 2.86
CA PRO A 49 4.30 4.77 4.24
C PRO A 49 2.81 5.07 4.36
N LEU A 50 2.24 4.73 5.51
CA LEU A 50 1.02 5.33 6.00
C LEU A 50 1.46 6.27 7.11
N LEU A 51 1.32 7.58 6.89
CA LEU A 51 1.75 8.64 7.80
C LEU A 51 0.56 9.41 8.35
N ARG A 52 -0.41 9.71 7.50
CA ARG A 52 -1.48 10.68 7.74
C ARG A 52 -2.74 10.23 7.01
N LEU A 53 -3.75 9.82 7.77
CA LEU A 53 -5.00 9.30 7.20
C LEU A 53 -5.72 10.35 6.34
N ASP A 54 -5.64 11.63 6.72
CA ASP A 54 -6.22 12.74 5.96
C ASP A 54 -5.61 12.97 4.58
N ARG A 55 -4.46 12.34 4.29
CA ARG A 55 -3.80 12.40 2.99
C ARG A 55 -3.73 11.05 2.29
N ASP A 56 -3.38 10.02 3.04
CA ASP A 56 -3.14 8.70 2.49
C ASP A 56 -4.45 7.99 2.07
N VAL A 57 -5.54 8.22 2.80
CA VAL A 57 -6.86 7.65 2.46
C VAL A 57 -7.44 8.27 1.20
N PRO A 58 -7.59 9.61 1.06
CA PRO A 58 -8.07 10.19 -0.20
C PRO A 58 -7.16 9.85 -1.38
N ALA A 59 -5.84 9.85 -1.18
CA ALA A 59 -4.88 9.49 -2.23
C ALA A 59 -5.08 8.05 -2.75
N THR A 60 -5.53 7.13 -1.90
CA THR A 60 -5.85 5.75 -2.31
C THR A 60 -7.02 5.73 -3.30
N TYR A 61 -8.08 6.50 -3.03
CA TYR A 61 -9.25 6.56 -3.92
C TYR A 61 -8.99 7.39 -5.18
N GLU A 62 -8.16 8.43 -5.08
CA GLU A 62 -7.66 9.17 -6.24
C GLU A 62 -6.79 8.26 -7.14
N PHE A 63 -5.96 7.40 -6.55
CA PHE A 63 -5.21 6.38 -7.28
C PHE A 63 -6.13 5.41 -8.01
N PHE A 64 -7.15 4.87 -7.34
CA PHE A 64 -8.13 3.99 -7.98
C PHE A 64 -8.84 4.68 -9.15
N TRP A 65 -9.23 5.94 -8.99
CA TRP A 65 -9.92 6.69 -10.03
C TRP A 65 -9.02 7.00 -11.23
N SER A 66 -7.81 7.53 -10.98
CA SER A 66 -6.84 7.88 -12.04
C SER A 66 -6.32 6.68 -12.82
N HIS A 67 -6.40 5.48 -12.26
CA HIS A 67 -6.00 4.23 -12.91
C HIS A 67 -7.21 3.46 -13.50
N GLY A 68 -8.39 4.08 -13.56
CA GLY A 68 -9.59 3.50 -14.18
C GLY A 68 -10.16 2.30 -13.43
N MET A 69 -9.82 2.13 -12.14
CA MET A 69 -10.30 1.03 -11.31
C MET A 69 -11.72 1.27 -10.81
N ILE A 70 -12.12 2.53 -10.62
CA ILE A 70 -13.46 2.93 -10.20
C ILE A 70 -14.05 3.95 -11.18
N SER A 71 -15.38 4.04 -11.23
CA SER A 71 -16.08 4.96 -12.12
C SER A 71 -15.92 6.42 -11.68
N ASP A 72 -16.14 7.34 -12.62
CA ASP A 72 -16.19 8.79 -12.33
C ASP A 72 -17.23 9.13 -11.26
N GLU A 73 -18.38 8.45 -11.28
CA GLU A 73 -19.44 8.64 -10.28
C GLU A 73 -18.93 8.33 -8.87
N VAL A 74 -18.26 7.20 -8.68
CA VAL A 74 -17.71 6.80 -7.38
C VAL A 74 -16.55 7.71 -6.98
N GLY A 75 -15.58 7.91 -7.87
CA GLY A 75 -14.39 8.73 -7.61
C GLY A 75 -14.75 10.16 -7.22
N LEU A 76 -15.60 10.83 -8.00
CA LEU A 76 -16.04 12.20 -7.71
C LEU A 76 -16.91 12.28 -6.46
N THR A 77 -17.73 11.26 -6.18
CA THR A 77 -18.53 11.22 -4.95
C THR A 77 -17.61 11.14 -3.73
N ILE A 78 -16.57 10.30 -3.75
CA ILE A 78 -15.60 10.22 -2.65
C ILE A 78 -14.89 11.57 -2.48
N MET A 79 -14.35 12.15 -3.57
CA MET A 79 -13.60 13.41 -3.49
C MET A 79 -14.44 14.62 -3.06
N SER A 80 -15.77 14.59 -3.26
CA SER A 80 -16.65 15.73 -2.95
C SER A 80 -17.51 15.56 -1.69
N LYS A 81 -17.75 14.32 -1.25
CA LYS A 81 -18.65 14.02 -0.12
C LYS A 81 -17.94 13.44 1.10
N CYS A 82 -16.70 12.98 0.95
CA CYS A 82 -15.91 12.51 2.07
C CYS A 82 -15.18 13.66 2.77
N ASP A 83 -15.19 13.64 4.11
CA ASP A 83 -14.38 14.54 4.92
C ASP A 83 -13.22 13.73 5.49
N PHE A 84 -12.02 14.03 5.01
CA PHE A 84 -10.84 13.27 5.38
C PHE A 84 -10.05 13.88 6.54
N ASP A 85 -10.36 15.10 6.97
CA ASP A 85 -9.54 15.83 7.94
C ASP A 85 -9.44 15.08 9.28
N ASP A 86 -10.54 14.48 9.75
CA ASP A 86 -10.63 13.66 10.97
C ASP A 86 -10.95 12.18 10.67
N TYR A 87 -10.52 11.67 9.52
CA TYR A 87 -10.84 10.30 9.09
C TYR A 87 -10.22 9.24 10.01
N VAL A 88 -11.05 8.29 10.44
CA VAL A 88 -10.65 7.10 11.20
C VAL A 88 -11.27 5.84 10.60
N PHE A 89 -10.53 4.73 10.63
CA PHE A 89 -11.05 3.42 10.21
C PHE A 89 -12.01 2.79 11.23
N ALA A 90 -12.04 3.31 12.46
CA ALA A 90 -12.84 2.76 13.55
C ALA A 90 -14.29 3.28 13.48
N SER A 91 -15.26 2.39 13.70
CA SER A 91 -16.66 2.77 13.86
C SER A 91 -16.98 3.01 15.34
N PRO A 92 -17.76 4.06 15.68
CA PRO A 92 -18.38 5.03 14.77
C PRO A 92 -17.39 6.13 14.32
N HIS A 93 -17.42 6.47 13.03
CA HIS A 93 -16.70 7.60 12.44
C HIS A 93 -17.69 8.63 11.90
N ASN A 94 -17.34 9.92 11.98
CA ASN A 94 -18.23 11.03 11.66
C ASN A 94 -18.24 11.32 10.15
N GLN A 95 -18.82 10.40 9.37
CA GLN A 95 -18.83 10.50 7.92
C GLN A 95 -20.24 10.36 7.34
N ALA A 96 -20.54 11.16 6.31
CA ALA A 96 -21.82 11.10 5.62
C ALA A 96 -22.08 9.71 5.00
N ASP A 97 -23.32 9.23 5.06
CA ASP A 97 -23.73 7.93 4.50
C ASP A 97 -23.36 7.79 3.02
N THR A 98 -23.49 8.87 2.24
CA THR A 98 -23.11 8.90 0.83
C THR A 98 -21.63 8.61 0.61
N CYS A 99 -20.76 9.11 1.49
CA CYS A 99 -19.33 8.82 1.44
C CYS A 99 -19.06 7.37 1.84
N ASN A 100 -19.69 6.88 2.92
CA ASN A 100 -19.53 5.49 3.35
C ASN A 100 -19.95 4.51 2.26
N ASN A 101 -21.06 4.79 1.58
CA ASN A 101 -21.54 3.98 0.47
C ASN A 101 -20.58 4.02 -0.72
N ALA A 102 -20.07 5.20 -1.10
CA ALA A 102 -19.11 5.32 -2.19
C ALA A 102 -17.76 4.63 -1.89
N ILE A 103 -17.28 4.73 -0.65
CA ILE A 103 -16.09 4.00 -0.17
C ILE A 103 -16.31 2.49 -0.26
N ASN A 104 -17.47 2.01 0.22
CA ASN A 104 -17.81 0.59 0.15
C ASN A 104 -17.92 0.10 -1.30
N GLU A 105 -18.51 0.90 -2.19
CA GLU A 105 -18.61 0.59 -3.61
C GLU A 105 -17.22 0.54 -4.26
N ALA A 106 -16.35 1.53 -4.02
CA ALA A 106 -14.98 1.51 -4.50
C ALA A 106 -14.23 0.24 -4.04
N ASN A 107 -14.35 -0.11 -2.76
CA ASN A 107 -13.72 -1.32 -2.22
C ASN A 107 -14.28 -2.61 -2.85
N ASN A 108 -15.58 -2.65 -3.17
CA ASN A 108 -16.20 -3.79 -3.84
C ASN A 108 -15.78 -3.93 -5.31
N ILE A 109 -15.65 -2.80 -6.03
CA ILE A 109 -15.21 -2.80 -7.44
C ILE A 109 -13.77 -3.29 -7.54
N VAL A 110 -12.88 -2.77 -6.69
CA VAL A 110 -11.48 -3.20 -6.65
C VAL A 110 -11.37 -4.66 -6.20
N GLY A 111 -12.15 -5.03 -5.18
CA GLY A 111 -12.38 -6.42 -4.78
C GLY A 111 -11.08 -7.18 -4.47
N THR A 112 -11.13 -8.51 -4.64
CA THR A 112 -9.99 -9.42 -4.40
C THR A 112 -9.21 -9.77 -5.67
N TYR A 113 -9.69 -9.31 -6.82
CA TYR A 113 -9.11 -9.61 -8.12
C TYR A 113 -8.23 -8.49 -8.64
N ILE A 114 -8.08 -7.38 -7.93
CA ILE A 114 -7.12 -6.34 -8.28
C ILE A 114 -6.23 -6.13 -7.06
N HIS A 115 -4.92 -6.10 -7.26
CA HIS A 115 -4.01 -5.86 -6.16
C HIS A 115 -3.97 -4.35 -5.87
N ASN A 116 -4.53 -3.93 -4.72
CA ASN A 116 -4.71 -2.51 -4.36
C ASN A 116 -3.41 -1.69 -4.28
N TYR A 117 -2.26 -2.37 -4.23
CA TYR A 117 -0.94 -1.73 -4.16
C TYR A 117 -0.12 -1.85 -5.46
N ASP A 118 -0.60 -2.62 -6.45
CA ASP A 118 0.09 -2.79 -7.73
C ASP A 118 -0.92 -3.23 -8.81
N VAL A 119 -1.30 -2.29 -9.66
CA VAL A 119 -2.34 -2.47 -10.67
C VAL A 119 -1.85 -3.19 -11.93
N ILE A 120 -0.54 -3.44 -12.03
CA ILE A 120 0.09 -4.11 -13.18
C ILE A 120 0.44 -5.57 -12.82
N LEU A 121 0.43 -5.93 -11.53
CA LEU A 121 0.64 -7.30 -11.08
C LEU A 121 -0.44 -8.25 -11.63
N ASP A 122 0.02 -9.34 -12.24
CA ASP A 122 -0.84 -10.45 -12.63
C ASP A 122 -1.48 -11.09 -11.39
N ILE A 123 -2.76 -11.39 -11.50
CA ILE A 123 -3.55 -11.98 -10.41
C ILE A 123 -3.19 -13.45 -10.27
N CYS A 124 -3.01 -13.90 -9.04
CA CYS A 124 -2.87 -15.31 -8.72
C CYS A 124 -4.20 -16.05 -8.86
N TYR A 125 -4.30 -16.92 -9.86
CA TYR A 125 -5.44 -17.82 -9.99
C TYR A 125 -5.32 -18.99 -8.99
N PRO A 126 -6.45 -19.49 -8.45
CA PRO A 126 -6.43 -20.74 -7.69
C PRO A 126 -5.96 -21.88 -8.60
N SER A 127 -5.29 -22.87 -8.03
CA SER A 127 -4.66 -23.99 -8.75
C SER A 127 -5.59 -24.72 -9.73
N ILE A 128 -6.89 -24.80 -9.41
CA ILE A 128 -7.91 -25.41 -10.27
C ILE A 128 -8.13 -24.59 -11.55
N ALA A 129 -8.22 -23.26 -11.44
CA ALA A 129 -8.38 -22.37 -12.60
C ALA A 129 -7.11 -22.36 -13.48
N GLU A 130 -5.93 -22.39 -12.86
CA GLU A 130 -4.66 -22.54 -13.60
C GLU A 130 -4.60 -23.84 -14.40
N HIS A 131 -5.04 -24.95 -13.80
CA HIS A 131 -5.06 -26.26 -14.45
C HIS A 131 -5.99 -26.26 -15.67
N GLU A 132 -7.20 -25.72 -15.52
CA GLU A 132 -8.17 -25.57 -16.63
C GLU A 132 -7.63 -24.68 -17.77
N LEU A 133 -7.00 -23.55 -17.45
CA LEU A 133 -6.41 -22.65 -18.45
C LEU A 133 -5.26 -23.31 -19.22
N ARG A 134 -4.43 -24.11 -18.53
CA ARG A 134 -3.36 -24.90 -19.15
C ARG A 134 -3.91 -26.00 -20.05
N LEU A 135 -4.93 -26.73 -19.61
CA LEU A 135 -5.58 -27.79 -20.40
C LEU A 135 -6.24 -27.25 -21.68
N ARG A 136 -6.83 -26.05 -21.62
CA ARG A 136 -7.48 -25.41 -22.78
C ARG A 136 -6.51 -24.80 -23.79
N LYS A 137 -5.18 -24.85 -23.54
CA LYS A 137 -4.13 -24.25 -24.39
C LYS A 137 -4.36 -22.76 -24.75
N VAL A 138 -5.09 -22.03 -23.91
CA VAL A 138 -5.34 -20.59 -24.10
C VAL A 138 -4.12 -19.76 -23.70
N VAL A 139 -3.16 -20.35 -22.99
CA VAL A 139 -1.90 -19.71 -22.60
C VAL A 139 -0.91 -19.78 -23.76
N PHE A 140 -0.95 -18.80 -24.66
CA PHE A 140 0.14 -18.52 -25.59
C PHE A 140 0.93 -17.32 -25.05
N VAL A 141 2.10 -17.61 -24.47
CA VAL A 141 3.15 -16.64 -24.10
C VAL A 141 2.71 -15.54 -23.12
N LEU A 142 2.63 -15.87 -21.84
CA LEU A 142 3.24 -15.02 -20.82
C LEU A 142 3.94 -15.96 -19.86
N SER A 143 5.26 -15.79 -19.72
CA SER A 143 6.07 -16.66 -18.88
C SER A 143 5.52 -16.66 -17.46
N CYS A 144 4.97 -17.78 -17.03
CA CYS A 144 4.65 -18.10 -15.65
C CYS A 144 5.97 -18.12 -14.86
N PHE A 145 6.49 -16.94 -14.51
CA PHE A 145 7.74 -16.77 -13.76
C PHE A 145 7.52 -16.39 -12.30
N LEU A 146 6.29 -16.10 -11.88
CA LEU A 146 5.94 -15.97 -10.48
C LEU A 146 5.08 -17.18 -10.09
N CYS A 147 5.68 -18.12 -9.38
CA CYS A 147 4.90 -19.01 -8.53
C CYS A 147 4.16 -18.13 -7.53
N CYS A 148 2.83 -18.19 -7.53
CA CYS A 148 2.03 -17.63 -6.46
C CYS A 148 2.46 -18.28 -5.14
N PRO A 149 3.07 -17.53 -4.21
CA PRO A 149 3.32 -18.09 -2.90
C PRO A 149 1.95 -18.19 -2.23
N ASN A 150 1.59 -19.40 -1.82
CA ASN A 150 0.66 -19.55 -0.72
C ASN A 150 1.18 -18.63 0.39
N ASP A 151 0.33 -17.73 0.85
CA ASP A 151 0.54 -16.93 2.06
C ASP A 151 1.54 -15.76 1.92
N GLY A 152 1.12 -14.66 1.28
CA GLY A 152 1.55 -13.31 1.68
C GLY A 152 3.05 -12.93 1.57
N LEU A 153 3.87 -13.65 0.79
CA LEU A 153 5.22 -13.21 0.45
C LEU A 153 5.26 -12.56 -0.94
N PRO A 154 5.84 -11.36 -1.14
CA PRO A 154 6.16 -10.89 -2.48
C PRO A 154 7.39 -11.65 -2.99
N ASP A 155 7.29 -12.18 -4.21
CA ASP A 155 8.45 -12.62 -4.98
C ASP A 155 9.35 -11.39 -5.20
N LEU A 156 10.56 -11.43 -4.63
CA LEU A 156 11.59 -10.43 -4.83
C LEU A 156 12.24 -10.66 -6.21
N ARG A 157 11.50 -10.36 -7.28
CA ARG A 157 12.12 -10.09 -8.58
C ARG A 157 12.03 -8.62 -8.91
N PHE A 158 13.09 -7.90 -8.53
CA PHE A 158 13.43 -6.64 -9.16
C PHE A 158 13.65 -6.88 -10.65
N ARG A 159 12.92 -6.16 -11.50
CA ARG A 159 13.30 -5.94 -12.90
C ARG A 159 13.52 -4.47 -13.12
#